data_AF-A0A1R2BBP8-F1
#
_entry.id   AF-A0A1R2BBP8-F1
#
_cell.length_a   1.000
_cell.length_b   1.000
_cell.length_c   1.000
_cell.angle_alpha   90.00
_cell.angle_beta   90.00
_cell.angle_gamma   90.00
#
_symmetry.space_group_name_H-M   'P 1'
#
loop_
_entity.id
_entity.type
_entity.pdbx_description
1 polymer ?
#
loop_
_entity_poly.entity_id
_entity_poly.type
_entity_poly.pdbx_seq_one_letter_code
_entity_poly.pdbx_strand_id
1 'polypeptide(L)'
;MDINEILDCMGLLRIPVKKNSVLWKSLLDCIDTSSFLLARLADSLESELEDDSMNKVEMIDEYTTDLEGYVAQQFVSTVMMSGKALNRKLRTIIKGFINESTGSYDEVVLSNSLKACNKFRRFLTRNKQFIQNQPEYSRILYRFIRYGDILREKIKPSV
;
A
#
# COMPACT_ATOMS: atom_id res chain seq x y z
N MET A 1 3.71 7.55 -7.53
CA MET A 1 3.29 6.94 -6.25
C MET A 1 2.88 5.52 -6.58
N ASP A 2 3.68 4.50 -6.27
CA ASP A 2 3.59 3.23 -7.00
C ASP A 2 3.18 2.02 -6.14
N ILE A 3 1.97 1.50 -6.41
CA ILE A 3 1.44 0.23 -5.87
C ILE A 3 2.41 -0.93 -6.10
N ASN A 4 3.25 -0.88 -7.14
CA ASN A 4 4.29 -1.88 -7.38
C ASN A 4 5.26 -1.99 -6.20
N GLU A 5 5.54 -0.91 -5.47
CA GLU A 5 6.39 -1.00 -4.27
C GLU A 5 5.74 -1.86 -3.17
N ILE A 6 4.40 -1.83 -3.07
CA ILE A 6 3.63 -2.66 -2.13
C ILE A 6 3.65 -4.12 -2.60
N LEU A 7 3.38 -4.36 -3.89
CA LEU A 7 3.38 -5.69 -4.48
C LEU A 7 4.75 -6.36 -4.36
N ASP A 8 5.83 -5.61 -4.58
CA ASP A 8 7.20 -6.09 -4.37
C ASP A 8 7.44 -6.52 -2.92
N CYS A 9 6.98 -5.74 -1.93
CA CYS A 9 7.09 -6.12 -0.52
C CYS A 9 6.31 -7.40 -0.21
N MET A 10 5.13 -7.57 -0.81
CA MET A 10 4.34 -8.79 -0.69
C MET A 10 5.03 -9.99 -1.34
N GLY A 11 5.66 -9.80 -2.50
CA GLY A 11 6.45 -10.80 -3.20
C GLY A 11 7.65 -11.27 -2.37
N LEU A 12 8.41 -10.34 -1.80
CA LEU A 12 9.54 -10.64 -0.89
C LEU A 12 9.12 -11.50 0.30
N LEU A 13 7.92 -11.29 0.83
CA LEU A 13 7.37 -12.05 1.97
C LEU A 13 6.53 -13.27 1.55
N ARG A 14 6.45 -13.58 0.26
CA ARG A 14 5.62 -14.64 -0.31
C ARG A 14 4.16 -14.56 0.17
N ILE A 15 3.61 -13.35 0.24
CA ILE A 15 2.20 -13.13 0.56
C ILE A 15 1.41 -13.29 -0.75
N PRO A 16 0.52 -14.31 -0.86
CA PRO A 16 -0.26 -14.48 -2.07
C PRO A 16 -1.30 -13.37 -2.18
N VAL A 17 -1.22 -12.56 -3.23
CA VAL A 17 -2.28 -11.63 -3.61
C VAL A 17 -3.33 -12.44 -4.38
N LYS A 18 -4.31 -12.98 -3.66
CA LYS A 18 -5.44 -13.66 -4.31
C LYS A 18 -6.27 -12.63 -5.06
N LYS A 19 -6.67 -12.93 -6.30
CA LYS A 19 -7.64 -12.11 -7.08
C LYS A 19 -8.97 -11.88 -6.35
N ASN A 20 -9.27 -12.68 -5.33
CA ASN A 20 -10.50 -12.57 -4.53
C ASN A 20 -10.26 -11.83 -3.20
N SER A 21 -9.05 -11.31 -2.96
CA SER A 21 -8.71 -10.62 -1.71
C SER A 21 -9.38 -9.25 -1.63
N VAL A 22 -9.71 -8.81 -0.41
CA VAL A 22 -10.27 -7.47 -0.16
C VAL A 22 -9.40 -6.37 -0.75
N LEU A 23 -8.07 -6.54 -0.73
CA LEU A 23 -7.11 -5.61 -1.34
C LEU A 23 -7.26 -5.53 -2.86
N TRP A 24 -7.37 -6.68 -3.53
CA TRP A 24 -7.53 -6.75 -4.98
C TRP A 24 -8.90 -6.21 -5.42
N LYS A 25 -9.95 -6.48 -4.64
CA LYS A 25 -11.28 -5.90 -4.87
C LYS A 25 -11.27 -4.38 -4.70
N SER A 26 -10.69 -3.85 -3.63
CA SER A 26 -10.58 -2.39 -3.42
C SER A 26 -9.78 -1.69 -4.53
N LEU A 27 -8.76 -2.36 -5.07
CA LEU A 27 -7.99 -1.85 -6.21
C LEU A 27 -8.78 -1.91 -7.53
N LEU A 28 -9.51 -3.00 -7.79
CA LEU A 28 -10.42 -3.10 -8.94
C LEU A 28 -11.55 -2.09 -8.86
N ASP A 29 -12.23 -1.98 -7.70
CA ASP A 29 -13.30 -1.01 -7.47
C ASP A 29 -12.80 0.42 -7.68
N CYS A 30 -11.54 0.70 -7.31
CA CYS A 30 -10.92 1.99 -7.58
C CYS A 30 -10.76 2.24 -9.09
N ILE A 31 -10.27 1.25 -9.84
CA ILE A 31 -10.12 1.35 -11.31
C ILE A 31 -11.50 1.51 -11.97
N ASP A 32 -12.47 0.67 -11.61
CA ASP A 32 -13.81 0.66 -12.18
C ASP A 32 -14.56 1.97 -11.89
N THR A 33 -14.47 2.49 -10.66
CA THR A 33 -15.08 3.77 -10.28
C THR A 33 -14.40 4.94 -11.00
N SER A 34 -13.07 4.92 -11.11
CA SER A 34 -12.35 5.95 -11.87
C SER A 34 -12.69 5.92 -13.36
N SER A 35 -12.78 4.73 -13.96
CA SER A 35 -13.20 4.55 -15.36
C SER A 35 -14.64 5.00 -15.58
N PHE A 36 -15.55 4.71 -14.64
CA PHE A 36 -16.94 5.17 -14.71
C PHE A 36 -17.06 6.69 -14.66
N LEU A 37 -16.36 7.35 -13.73
CA LEU A 37 -16.37 8.81 -13.61
C LEU A 37 -15.75 9.49 -14.84
N LEU A 38 -14.66 8.92 -15.39
CA LEU A 38 -14.05 9.40 -16.63
C LEU A 38 -14.94 9.22 -17.85
N ALA A 39 -15.65 8.09 -17.96
CA ALA A 39 -16.61 7.85 -19.04
C ALA A 39 -17.79 8.83 -18.97
N ARG A 40 -18.33 9.06 -17.78
CA ARG A 40 -19.41 10.05 -17.56
C ARG A 40 -18.96 11.48 -17.87
N LEU A 41 -17.71 11.82 -17.55
CA LEU A 41 -17.11 13.10 -17.93
C LEU A 41 -17.01 13.21 -19.46
N ALA A 42 -16.53 12.17 -20.13
CA ALA A 42 -16.43 12.12 -21.59
C ALA A 42 -17.81 12.29 -22.26
N ASP A 43 -18.83 11.55 -21.79
CA ASP A 43 -20.20 11.66 -22.29
C ASP A 43 -20.78 13.09 -22.09
N SER A 44 -20.44 13.73 -20.97
CA SER A 44 -20.90 15.09 -20.65
C SER A 44 -20.18 16.16 -21.49
N LEU A 45 -18.97 15.85 -21.98
CA LEU A 45 -18.19 16.70 -22.87
C LEU A 45 -18.56 16.49 -24.35
N GLU A 46 -18.99 15.28 -24.74
CA GLU A 46 -19.44 14.96 -26.11
C GLU A 46 -20.84 15.49 -26.43
N SER A 47 -21.67 15.83 -25.44
CA SER A 47 -22.95 16.48 -25.70
C SER A 47 -22.75 17.88 -26.30
N GLU A 48 -22.97 17.99 -27.61
CA GLU A 48 -22.94 19.25 -28.37
C GLU A 48 -23.91 20.27 -27.77
N LEU A 49 -23.40 21.23 -27.02
CA LEU A 49 -24.05 22.53 -26.84
C LEU A 49 -22.97 23.60 -26.88
N GLU A 50 -23.05 24.40 -27.95
CA GLU A 50 -22.28 25.58 -28.30
C GLU A 50 -22.20 26.58 -27.13
N ASP A 51 -21.16 26.44 -26.30
CA ASP A 51 -20.47 27.52 -25.57
C ASP A 51 -19.51 26.88 -24.56
N ASP A 52 -18.28 27.38 -24.48
CA ASP A 52 -17.37 27.15 -23.35
C ASP A 52 -17.86 27.96 -22.15
N SER A 53 -19.03 27.61 -21.62
CA SER A 53 -19.61 28.28 -20.45
C SER A 53 -18.79 27.97 -19.19
N MET A 54 -18.62 28.96 -18.31
CA MET A 54 -17.95 28.79 -16.99
C MET A 54 -18.48 27.57 -16.21
N ASN A 55 -19.78 27.26 -16.37
CA ASN A 55 -20.42 26.10 -15.75
C ASN A 55 -19.81 24.75 -16.17
N LYS A 56 -19.28 24.62 -17.40
CA LYS A 56 -18.57 23.40 -17.84
C LYS A 56 -17.21 23.28 -17.15
N VAL A 57 -16.49 24.39 -16.98
CA VAL A 57 -15.21 24.43 -16.29
C VAL A 57 -15.39 24.07 -14.81
N GLU A 58 -16.39 24.66 -14.16
CA GLU A 58 -16.75 24.35 -12.76
C GLU A 58 -17.14 22.87 -12.60
N MET A 59 -17.95 22.33 -13.52
CA MET A 59 -18.33 20.90 -13.51
C MET A 59 -17.11 19.97 -13.67
N ILE A 60 -16.19 20.28 -14.58
CA ILE A 60 -14.96 19.49 -14.76
C ILE A 60 -14.12 19.54 -13.48
N ASP A 61 -13.94 20.72 -12.90
CA ASP A 61 -13.13 20.94 -11.68
C ASP A 61 -13.70 20.17 -10.48
N GLU A 62 -15.03 20.20 -10.30
CA GLU A 62 -15.73 19.41 -9.29
C GLU A 62 -15.52 17.90 -9.48
N TYR A 63 -15.73 17.38 -10.69
CA TYR A 63 -15.54 15.95 -10.96
C TYR A 63 -14.08 15.51 -10.80
N THR A 64 -13.12 16.33 -11.22
CA THR A 64 -11.70 16.01 -11.02
C THR A 64 -11.34 16.01 -9.55
N THR A 65 -11.85 16.97 -8.77
CA THR A 65 -11.62 17.05 -7.32
C THR A 65 -12.21 15.83 -6.60
N ASP A 66 -13.43 15.44 -6.94
CA ASP A 66 -14.10 14.26 -6.35
C ASP A 66 -13.36 12.96 -6.70
N LEU A 67 -12.94 12.82 -7.96
CA LEU A 67 -12.16 11.67 -8.42
C LEU A 67 -10.81 11.59 -7.70
N GLU A 68 -10.10 12.71 -7.57
CA GLU A 68 -8.84 12.79 -6.85
C GLU A 68 -9.01 12.43 -5.37
N GLY A 69 -10.04 12.96 -4.72
CA GLY A 69 -10.39 12.64 -3.33
C GLY A 69 -10.67 11.16 -3.12
N TYR A 70 -11.46 10.55 -4.00
CA TYR A 70 -11.78 9.13 -3.96
C TYR A 70 -10.55 8.25 -4.17
N VAL A 71 -9.74 8.53 -5.20
CA VAL A 71 -8.50 7.79 -5.50
C VAL A 71 -7.52 7.91 -4.34
N ALA A 72 -7.38 9.10 -3.75
CA ALA A 72 -6.54 9.32 -2.57
C ALA A 72 -7.02 8.46 -1.39
N GLN A 73 -8.32 8.42 -1.11
CA GLN A 73 -8.87 7.61 -0.03
C GLN A 73 -8.65 6.11 -0.24
N GLN A 74 -8.89 5.60 -1.46
CA GLN A 74 -8.67 4.19 -1.81
C GLN A 74 -7.19 3.82 -1.71
N PHE A 75 -6.30 4.70 -2.16
CA PHE A 75 -4.87 4.52 -2.01
C PHE A 75 -4.47 4.43 -0.54
N VAL A 76 -4.90 5.38 0.29
CA VAL A 76 -4.61 5.40 1.74
C VAL A 76 -5.11 4.12 2.41
N SER A 77 -6.34 3.68 2.09
CA SER A 77 -6.91 2.42 2.58
C SER A 77 -6.04 1.22 2.20
N THR A 78 -5.64 1.14 0.93
CA THR A 78 -4.78 0.08 0.38
C THR A 78 -3.43 0.02 1.09
N VAL A 79 -2.79 1.16 1.32
CA VAL A 79 -1.53 1.26 2.06
C VAL A 79 -1.69 0.71 3.49
N MET A 80 -2.75 1.10 4.18
CA MET A 80 -2.99 0.68 5.56
C MET A 80 -3.31 -0.82 5.67
N MET A 81 -4.13 -1.35 4.77
CA MET A 81 -4.43 -2.78 4.69
C MET A 81 -3.16 -3.59 4.40
N SER A 82 -2.35 -3.15 3.45
CA SER A 82 -1.08 -3.77 3.08
C SER A 82 -0.09 -3.77 4.25
N GLY A 83 0.05 -2.63 4.93
CA GLY A 83 0.89 -2.50 6.12
C GLY A 83 0.48 -3.45 7.24
N LYS A 84 -0.82 -3.67 7.44
CA LYS A 84 -1.34 -4.67 8.40
C LYS A 84 -0.98 -6.10 7.98
N ALA A 85 -1.15 -6.44 6.71
CA ALA A 85 -0.85 -7.78 6.19
C ALA A 85 0.65 -8.12 6.29
N LEU A 86 1.50 -7.20 5.85
CA LEU A 86 2.96 -7.31 5.95
C LEU A 86 3.42 -7.46 7.42
N ASN A 87 2.90 -6.63 8.32
CA ASN A 87 3.21 -6.74 9.76
C ASN A 87 2.80 -8.10 10.36
N ARG A 88 1.64 -8.65 9.97
CA ARG A 88 1.22 -9.98 10.42
C ARG A 88 2.20 -11.05 9.94
N LYS A 89 2.60 -11.01 8.67
CA LYS A 89 3.54 -11.97 8.09
C LYS A 89 4.92 -11.88 8.74
N LEU A 90 5.44 -10.67 8.90
CA LEU A 90 6.73 -10.42 9.59
C LEU A 90 6.70 -10.92 11.03
N ARG A 91 5.60 -10.70 11.76
CA ARG A 91 5.44 -11.24 13.12
C ARG A 91 5.54 -12.77 13.14
N THR A 92 4.92 -13.46 12.18
CA THR A 92 4.98 -14.92 12.08
C THR A 92 6.41 -15.39 11.80
N ILE A 93 7.10 -14.74 10.85
CA ILE A 93 8.50 -15.05 10.52
C ILE A 93 9.41 -14.87 11.73
N ILE A 94 9.31 -13.72 12.41
CA ILE A 94 10.11 -13.42 13.61
C ILE A 94 9.84 -14.42 14.74
N LYS A 95 8.58 -14.81 14.95
CA LYS A 95 8.25 -15.84 15.93
C LYS A 95 8.87 -17.20 15.58
N GLY A 96 8.88 -17.57 14.30
CA GLY A 96 9.58 -18.77 13.82
C GLY A 96 11.05 -18.76 14.22
N PHE A 97 11.74 -17.63 13.98
CA PHE A 97 13.15 -17.46 14.34
C PHE A 97 13.46 -17.41 15.85
N ILE A 98 12.46 -17.15 16.69
CA ILE A 98 12.63 -17.16 18.16
C ILE A 98 12.40 -18.57 18.70
N ASN A 99 11.46 -19.31 18.12
CA ASN A 99 11.01 -20.61 18.63
C ASN A 99 11.84 -21.80 18.10
N GLU A 100 12.45 -21.70 16.92
CA GLU A 100 13.30 -22.75 16.38
C GLU A 100 14.74 -22.58 16.89
N SER A 101 15.12 -23.40 17.87
CA SER A 101 16.50 -23.58 18.29
C SER A 101 17.28 -24.26 17.15
N THR A 102 18.24 -23.53 16.58
CA THR A 102 19.40 -24.09 15.84
C THR A 102 19.10 -24.94 14.61
N GLY A 103 18.30 -24.45 13.67
CA GLY A 103 18.27 -24.92 12.29
C GLY A 103 18.65 -23.77 11.36
N SER A 104 19.51 -24.02 10.37
CA SER A 104 19.95 -23.05 9.33
C SER A 104 18.89 -21.99 9.05
N TYR A 105 19.12 -20.78 9.54
CA TYR A 105 18.28 -19.64 9.18
C TYR A 105 18.34 -19.55 7.65
N ASP A 106 17.20 -19.63 6.98
CA ASP A 106 17.15 -19.35 5.55
C ASP A 106 17.55 -17.87 5.38
N GLU A 107 18.84 -17.65 5.10
CA GLU A 107 19.44 -16.32 4.91
C GLU A 107 18.67 -15.53 3.84
N VAL A 108 18.09 -16.22 2.86
CA VAL A 108 17.24 -15.62 1.83
C VAL A 108 15.94 -15.10 2.44
N VAL A 109 15.27 -15.87 3.31
CA VAL A 109 14.07 -15.42 4.03
C VAL A 109 14.38 -14.26 4.96
N LEU A 110 15.49 -14.31 5.70
CA LEU A 110 15.92 -13.24 6.60
C LEU A 110 16.23 -11.95 5.83
N SER A 111 17.02 -12.05 4.76
CA SER A 111 17.37 -10.95 3.86
C SER A 111 16.14 -10.33 3.19
N ASN A 112 15.25 -11.17 2.64
CA ASN A 112 14.01 -10.69 2.01
C ASN A 112 13.06 -10.03 3.02
N SER A 113 12.99 -10.56 4.24
CA SER A 113 12.18 -9.96 5.32
C SER A 113 12.70 -8.58 5.70
N LEU A 114 14.03 -8.43 5.84
CA LEU A 114 14.64 -7.15 6.14
C LEU A 114 14.49 -6.15 4.98
N LYS A 115 14.64 -6.60 3.73
CA LYS A 115 14.39 -5.78 2.54
C LYS A 115 12.94 -5.28 2.51
N ALA A 116 11.96 -6.16 2.72
CA ALA A 116 10.55 -5.80 2.78
C ALA A 116 10.25 -4.79 3.90
N CYS A 117 10.80 -5.01 5.11
CA CYS A 117 10.69 -4.06 6.22
C CYS A 117 11.21 -2.66 5.85
N ASN A 118 12.43 -2.58 5.33
CA ASN A 118 13.06 -1.31 4.99
C ASN A 118 12.33 -0.60 3.85
N LYS A 119 11.93 -1.35 2.80
CA LYS A 119 11.21 -0.81 1.64
C LYS A 119 9.85 -0.25 2.07
N PHE A 120 9.06 -1.02 2.80
CA PHE A 120 7.75 -0.56 3.24
C PHE A 120 7.84 0.59 4.27
N ARG A 121 8.84 0.57 5.18
CA ARG A 121 9.12 1.70 6.08
C ARG A 121 9.39 2.98 5.29
N ARG A 122 10.30 2.93 4.31
CA ARG A 122 10.62 4.08 3.44
C ARG A 122 9.42 4.55 2.65
N PHE A 123 8.59 3.62 2.19
CA PHE A 123 7.33 3.94 1.51
C PHE A 123 6.37 4.71 2.43
N LEU A 124 6.16 4.25 3.67
CA LEU A 124 5.31 4.94 4.65
C LEU A 124 5.84 6.34 4.97
N THR A 125 7.16 6.48 5.16
CA THR A 125 7.78 7.79 5.46
C THR A 125 7.65 8.78 4.30
N ARG A 126 7.87 8.33 3.05
CA ARG A 126 7.72 9.18 1.85
C ARG A 126 6.28 9.65 1.66
N ASN A 127 5.31 8.79 1.96
CA ASN A 127 3.89 9.11 1.80
C ASN A 127 3.23 9.67 3.07
N LYS A 128 4.02 10.02 4.10
CA LYS A 128 3.54 10.40 5.44
C LYS A 128 2.42 11.44 5.39
N GLN A 129 2.56 12.48 4.57
CA GLN A 129 1.57 13.56 4.46
C GLN A 129 0.16 13.07 4.12
N PHE A 130 0.04 11.99 3.35
CA PHE A 130 -1.25 11.42 2.92
C PHE A 130 -1.82 10.40 3.91
N ILE A 131 -0.97 9.70 4.66
CA ILE A 131 -1.39 8.55 5.48
C ILE A 131 -1.30 8.79 7.00
N GLN A 132 -0.64 9.86 7.45
CA GLN A 132 -0.36 10.07 8.88
C GLN A 132 -1.61 10.22 9.76
N ASN A 133 -2.72 10.70 9.18
CA ASN A 133 -3.98 10.89 9.88
C ASN A 133 -4.76 9.58 10.09
N GLN A 134 -4.29 8.47 9.52
CA GLN A 134 -4.94 7.18 9.70
C GLN A 134 -4.68 6.64 11.12
N PRO A 135 -5.71 6.18 11.87
CA PRO A 135 -5.60 5.78 13.27
C PRO A 135 -4.50 4.74 13.59
N GLU A 136 -4.15 3.91 12.60
CA GLU A 136 -3.17 2.82 12.77
C GLU A 136 -1.77 3.17 12.23
N TYR A 137 -1.56 4.36 11.65
CA TYR A 137 -0.32 4.71 10.95
C TYR A 137 0.91 4.54 11.84
N SER A 138 0.93 5.23 12.99
CA SER A 138 2.04 5.21 13.94
C SER A 138 2.34 3.79 14.44
N ARG A 139 1.30 3.00 14.69
CA ARG A 139 1.42 1.61 15.15
C ARG A 139 2.02 0.70 14.08
N ILE A 140 1.60 0.85 12.82
CA ILE A 140 2.14 0.10 11.70
C ILE A 140 3.61 0.45 11.49
N LEU A 141 3.94 1.75 11.44
CA LEU A 141 5.30 2.23 11.23
C LEU A 141 6.24 1.75 12.34
N TYR A 142 5.85 1.88 13.61
CA TYR A 142 6.62 1.42 14.75
C TYR A 142 6.94 -0.08 14.66
N ARG A 143 5.97 -0.90 14.25
CA ARG A 143 6.19 -2.35 14.08
C ARG A 143 7.24 -2.65 13.01
N PHE A 144 7.23 -1.96 11.88
CA PHE A 144 8.26 -2.13 10.86
C PHE A 144 9.65 -1.74 11.34
N ILE A 145 9.77 -0.67 12.14
CA ILE A 145 11.04 -0.27 12.76
C ILE A 145 11.53 -1.40 13.68
N ARG A 146 10.69 -1.81 14.64
CA ARG A 146 11.02 -2.86 15.61
C ARG A 146 11.37 -4.19 14.94
N TYR A 147 10.60 -4.61 13.94
CA TYR A 147 10.87 -5.84 13.19
C TYR A 147 12.16 -5.74 12.39
N GLY A 148 12.45 -4.57 11.80
CA GLY A 148 13.74 -4.32 11.14
C GLY A 148 14.92 -4.48 12.09
N ASP A 149 14.81 -3.99 13.33
CA ASP A 149 15.88 -4.09 14.32
C ASP A 149 16.12 -5.54 14.77
N ILE A 150 15.04 -6.28 15.08
CA ILE A 150 15.12 -7.72 15.42
C ILE A 150 15.76 -8.53 14.28
N LEU A 151 15.37 -8.26 13.02
CA LEU A 151 15.93 -8.97 11.87
C LEU A 151 17.41 -8.64 11.66
N ARG A 152 17.86 -7.40 11.93
CA ARG A 152 19.29 -7.03 11.86
C ARG A 152 20.12 -7.70 12.95
N GLU A 153 19.59 -7.82 14.16
CA GLU A 153 20.27 -8.53 15.26
C GLU A 153 20.54 -9.99 14.91
N LYS A 154 19.62 -10.63 14.18
CA LYS A 154 19.77 -12.01 13.69
C LYS A 154 20.77 -12.16 12.53
N ILE A 155 21.07 -11.08 11.80
CA ILE A 155 22.06 -11.09 10.69
C ILE A 155 23.48 -10.87 11.19
N LYS A 156 23.66 -10.21 12.36
CA LYS A 156 25.00 -10.03 12.91
C LYS A 156 25.57 -11.40 13.26
N PRO A 157 26.79 -11.75 12.80
CA PRO A 157 27.43 -12.98 13.23
C PRO A 157 27.60 -12.92 14.75
N SER A 158 27.18 -13.98 15.44
CA SER A 158 27.52 -14.20 16.84
C SER A 158 29.04 -14.20 16.94
N VAL A 159 29.62 -13.17 17.56
CA VAL A 159 31.05 -13.11 17.89
C VAL A 159 31.31 -14.02 19.08
#